data_AF-V2WTN9-F1
#
_entry.id   AF-V2WTN9-F1
#
_cell.length_a   1.000
_cell.length_b   1.000
_cell.length_c   1.000
_cell.angle_alpha   90.00
_cell.angle_beta   90.00
_cell.angle_gamma   90.00
#
_symmetry.space_group_name_H-M   'P 1'
#
loop_
_entity.id
_entity.type
_entity.pdbx_description
1 polymer ?
#
loop_
_entity_poly.entity_id
_entity_poly.type
_entity_poly.pdbx_seq_one_letter_code
_entity_poly.pdbx_strand_id
1 'polypeptide(L)'
;MCSLVISSIGFLGSHIVEALKNCVGNSNQVIGVLDIVKPLDNKVIAGVEYFEGDIVDEARTIEILKSFWPDIVFHTAPPIHSLPNQLSIPKQEYNAYHHTKAIAEKLVPGQNVSMINRWIWQMAQAFENGQHNIQIGNNANPVDYAYAGNVAYVHVLAGEQLLSNSDKVAGEMFFMTNSQPMPQWDFHQLVFRELGDNSLKKIVVLPHWLRMIMATIAELWSKITGTLVNLMCFTVKFVTSVQWYNIDKARRLLNYDSPVSLEEGVK
;
A
#
# COMPACT_ATOMS: atom_id res chain seq x y z
N MET A 1 -13.45 1.83 23.23
CA MET A 1 -13.37 2.15 21.79
C MET A 1 -13.68 0.87 21.03
N CYS A 2 -14.74 0.88 20.25
CA CYS A 2 -15.14 -0.21 19.37
C CYS A 2 -14.69 0.12 17.94
N SER A 3 -13.86 -0.71 17.34
CA SER A 3 -13.27 -0.46 16.02
C SER A 3 -13.60 -1.59 15.06
N LEU A 4 -14.15 -1.25 13.90
CA LEU A 4 -14.40 -2.20 12.81
C LEU A 4 -13.36 -2.01 11.70
N VAL A 5 -12.61 -3.06 11.37
CA VAL A 5 -11.65 -3.05 10.25
C VAL A 5 -12.25 -3.82 9.08
N ILE A 6 -12.42 -3.13 7.95
CA ILE A 6 -12.92 -3.70 6.71
C ILE A 6 -11.73 -4.13 5.83
N SER A 7 -11.78 -5.37 5.33
CA SER A 7 -10.74 -6.04 4.55
C SER A 7 -9.46 -6.34 5.34
N SER A 8 -9.62 -6.89 6.55
CA SER A 8 -8.49 -7.14 7.44
C SER A 8 -7.64 -8.37 7.09
N ILE A 9 -8.07 -9.22 6.16
CA ILE A 9 -7.27 -10.38 5.70
C ILE A 9 -6.18 -9.93 4.71
N GLY A 10 -6.33 -8.73 4.15
CA GLY A 10 -5.30 -8.09 3.34
C GLY A 10 -4.08 -7.68 4.16
N PHE A 11 -2.99 -7.36 3.46
CA PHE A 11 -1.72 -7.01 4.06
C PHE A 11 -1.79 -5.78 4.99
N LEU A 12 -2.51 -4.71 4.60
CA LEU A 12 -2.64 -3.53 5.47
C LEU A 12 -3.54 -3.80 6.68
N GLY A 13 -4.72 -4.37 6.42
CA GLY A 13 -5.74 -4.51 7.43
C GLY A 13 -5.31 -5.44 8.57
N SER A 14 -4.49 -6.46 8.30
CA SER A 14 -3.92 -7.31 9.37
C SER A 14 -2.99 -6.52 10.30
N HIS A 15 -2.14 -5.65 9.74
CA HIS A 15 -1.28 -4.77 10.52
C HIS A 15 -2.08 -3.75 11.34
N ILE A 16 -3.22 -3.27 10.83
CA ILE A 16 -4.11 -2.39 11.59
C ILE A 16 -4.71 -3.13 12.79
N VAL A 17 -5.19 -4.36 12.60
CA VAL A 17 -5.73 -5.18 13.70
C VAL A 17 -4.65 -5.46 14.75
N GLU A 18 -3.43 -5.77 14.33
CA GLU A 18 -2.29 -5.93 15.24
C GLU A 18 -1.92 -4.62 15.97
N ALA A 19 -1.88 -3.50 15.25
CA ALA A 19 -1.59 -2.19 15.84
C ALA A 19 -2.66 -1.77 16.88
N LEU A 20 -3.94 -2.00 16.58
CA LEU A 20 -5.03 -1.77 17.53
C LEU A 20 -4.85 -2.61 18.80
N LYS A 21 -4.58 -3.91 18.64
CA LYS A 21 -4.39 -4.84 19.77
C LYS A 21 -3.15 -4.49 20.62
N ASN A 22 -2.09 -4.01 19.99
CA ASN A 22 -0.83 -3.67 20.65
C ASN A 22 -0.79 -2.24 21.21
N CYS A 23 -1.83 -1.42 20.97
CA CYS A 23 -1.87 -0.05 21.45
C CYS A 23 -1.92 -0.02 22.99
N VAL A 24 -0.79 0.34 23.61
CA VAL A 24 -0.59 0.35 25.06
C VAL A 24 -1.43 1.47 25.67
N GLY A 25 -2.60 1.10 26.24
CA GLY A 25 -3.50 2.05 26.91
C GLY A 25 -4.99 1.70 26.85
N ASN A 26 -5.40 0.78 25.97
CA ASN A 26 -6.82 0.45 25.75
C ASN A 26 -7.13 -1.03 26.04
N SER A 27 -7.09 -1.43 27.32
CA SER A 27 -7.52 -2.78 27.75
C SER A 27 -9.01 -3.08 27.48
N ASN A 28 -9.78 -2.08 27.02
CA ASN A 28 -11.21 -2.18 26.69
C ASN A 28 -11.48 -1.94 25.19
N GLN A 29 -10.51 -2.18 24.31
CA GLN A 29 -10.76 -2.12 22.86
C GLN A 29 -11.54 -3.36 22.40
N VAL A 30 -12.66 -3.13 21.71
CA VAL A 30 -13.42 -4.19 21.04
C VAL A 30 -13.11 -4.07 19.55
N ILE A 31 -12.59 -5.14 18.96
CA ILE A 31 -12.12 -5.14 17.57
C ILE A 31 -12.98 -6.11 16.77
N GLY A 32 -13.59 -5.59 15.71
CA GLY A 32 -14.36 -6.34 14.74
C GLY A 32 -13.66 -6.31 13.39
N VAL A 33 -13.78 -7.39 12.64
CA VAL A 33 -13.27 -7.51 11.28
C VAL A 33 -14.42 -7.86 10.35
N LEU A 34 -14.57 -7.11 9.27
CA LEU A 34 -15.46 -7.46 8.16
C LEU A 34 -14.62 -7.78 6.93
N ASP A 35 -14.75 -8.99 6.42
CA ASP A 35 -14.09 -9.42 5.19
C ASP A 35 -15.00 -10.38 4.40
N ILE A 36 -14.76 -10.48 3.09
CA ILE A 36 -15.54 -11.36 2.18
C ILE A 36 -15.25 -12.83 2.50
N VAL A 37 -14.07 -13.11 3.03
CA VAL A 37 -13.62 -14.45 3.41
C VAL A 37 -13.36 -14.47 4.91
N LYS A 38 -13.49 -15.62 5.57
CA LYS A 38 -12.99 -15.77 6.95
C LYS A 38 -11.48 -16.01 6.97
N PRO A 39 -10.76 -15.52 7.99
CA PRO A 39 -9.35 -15.85 8.14
C PRO A 39 -9.17 -17.36 8.32
N LEU A 40 -8.03 -17.89 7.85
CA LEU A 40 -7.60 -19.23 8.20
C LEU A 40 -7.38 -19.34 9.71
N ASP A 41 -7.60 -20.50 10.30
CA ASP A 41 -7.51 -20.72 11.75
C ASP A 41 -6.18 -20.24 12.37
N ASN A 42 -5.07 -20.41 11.65
CA ASN A 42 -3.75 -19.97 12.08
C ASN A 42 -3.51 -18.44 11.99
N LYS A 43 -4.43 -17.69 11.40
CA LYS A 43 -4.43 -16.22 11.29
C LYS A 43 -5.50 -15.56 12.15
N VAL A 44 -6.29 -16.34 12.89
CA VAL A 44 -7.29 -15.82 13.83
C VAL A 44 -6.57 -15.18 15.02
N ILE A 45 -6.89 -13.93 15.28
CA ILE A 45 -6.35 -13.19 16.42
C ILE A 45 -7.33 -13.31 17.58
N ALA A 46 -6.88 -13.89 18.70
CA ALA A 46 -7.72 -14.03 19.90
C ALA A 46 -8.24 -12.67 20.39
N GLY A 47 -9.53 -12.60 20.71
CA GLY A 47 -10.20 -11.37 21.16
C GLY A 47 -10.75 -10.48 20.03
N VAL A 48 -10.62 -10.89 18.76
CA VAL A 48 -11.19 -10.20 17.60
C VAL A 48 -12.45 -10.93 17.14
N GLU A 49 -13.52 -10.19 16.87
CA GLU A 49 -14.76 -10.72 16.29
C GLU A 49 -14.70 -10.65 14.76
N TYR A 50 -15.05 -11.74 14.08
CA TYR A 50 -14.95 -11.84 12.62
C TYR A 50 -16.33 -11.99 11.98
N PHE A 51 -16.65 -11.07 11.08
CA PHE A 51 -17.86 -11.03 10.28
C PHE A 51 -17.52 -11.34 8.83
N GLU A 52 -18.20 -12.34 8.27
CA GLU A 52 -18.15 -12.65 6.85
C GLU A 52 -19.25 -11.87 6.11
N GLY A 53 -18.86 -11.15 5.06
CA GLY A 53 -19.77 -10.38 4.22
C GLY A 53 -19.07 -9.56 3.15
N ASP A 54 -19.75 -9.36 2.02
CA ASP A 54 -19.32 -8.42 0.99
C ASP A 54 -19.82 -7.01 1.33
N ILE A 55 -18.94 -6.03 1.28
CA ILE A 55 -19.27 -4.62 1.50
C ILE A 55 -20.19 -4.05 0.42
N VAL A 56 -20.28 -4.72 -0.73
CA VAL A 56 -21.25 -4.40 -1.79
C VAL A 56 -22.67 -4.82 -1.40
N ASP A 57 -22.82 -5.79 -0.50
CA ASP A 57 -24.11 -6.14 0.10
C ASP A 57 -24.45 -5.14 1.22
N GLU A 58 -25.24 -4.14 0.85
CA GLU A 58 -25.69 -3.08 1.75
C GLU A 58 -26.48 -3.64 2.95
N ALA A 59 -27.36 -4.61 2.72
CA ALA A 59 -28.22 -5.16 3.77
C ALA A 59 -27.37 -5.87 4.82
N ARG A 60 -26.41 -6.69 4.37
CA ARG A 60 -25.47 -7.39 5.26
C ARG A 60 -24.56 -6.41 6.00
N THR A 61 -24.06 -5.39 5.32
CA THR A 61 -23.18 -4.38 5.93
C THR A 61 -23.92 -3.59 7.01
N ILE A 62 -25.18 -3.18 6.75
CA ILE A 62 -26.01 -2.49 7.74
C ILE A 62 -26.33 -3.38 8.94
N GLU A 63 -26.60 -4.67 8.72
CA GLU A 63 -26.82 -5.64 9.79
C GLU A 63 -25.61 -5.72 10.73
N ILE A 64 -24.41 -5.85 10.16
CA ILE A 64 -23.16 -5.92 10.94
C ILE A 64 -22.90 -4.62 11.68
N LEU A 65 -23.05 -3.47 11.04
CA LEU A 65 -22.86 -2.16 11.69
C LEU A 65 -23.84 -1.95 12.86
N LYS A 66 -25.09 -2.40 12.73
CA LYS A 66 -26.09 -2.31 13.81
C LYS A 66 -25.81 -3.29 14.95
N SER A 67 -25.35 -4.49 14.63
CA SER A 67 -25.04 -5.53 15.63
C SER A 67 -23.77 -5.20 16.41
N PHE A 68 -22.71 -4.80 15.71
CA PHE A 68 -21.39 -4.57 16.29
C PHE A 68 -21.21 -3.16 16.85
N TRP A 69 -21.94 -2.18 16.31
CA TRP A 69 -21.98 -0.79 16.77
C TRP A 69 -20.57 -0.15 16.94
N PRO A 70 -19.78 -0.03 15.87
CA PRO A 70 -18.43 0.53 15.95
C PRO A 70 -18.42 2.05 16.16
N ASP A 71 -17.47 2.53 16.97
CA ASP A 71 -17.15 3.97 17.12
C ASP A 71 -16.35 4.48 15.90
N ILE A 72 -15.47 3.62 15.36
CA ILE A 72 -14.61 3.93 14.22
C ILE A 72 -14.65 2.77 13.22
N VAL A 73 -14.69 3.11 11.93
CA VAL A 73 -14.54 2.14 10.83
C VAL A 73 -13.25 2.44 10.05
N PHE A 74 -12.34 1.47 10.00
CA PHE A 74 -11.15 1.49 9.16
C PHE A 74 -11.46 0.78 7.84
N HIS A 75 -11.56 1.54 6.75
CA HIS A 75 -11.82 0.99 5.43
C HIS A 75 -10.52 0.74 4.66
N THR A 76 -10.13 -0.53 4.51
CA THR A 76 -8.93 -0.89 3.73
C THR A 76 -9.23 -1.78 2.52
N ALA A 77 -10.51 -2.01 2.21
CA ALA A 77 -10.90 -2.77 1.04
C ALA A 77 -10.45 -2.01 -0.22
N PRO A 78 -9.59 -2.61 -1.06
CA PRO A 78 -9.30 -2.00 -2.34
C PRO A 78 -10.55 -2.06 -3.22
N PRO A 79 -10.75 -1.10 -4.13
CA PRO A 79 -11.67 -1.32 -5.23
C PRO A 79 -11.27 -2.62 -5.96
N ILE A 80 -12.25 -3.48 -6.22
CA ILE A 80 -12.08 -4.82 -6.79
C ILE A 80 -11.14 -4.75 -8.01
N HIS A 81 -10.00 -5.43 -7.91
CA HIS A 81 -9.02 -5.56 -9.01
C HIS A 81 -9.42 -6.65 -10.03
N SER A 82 -10.44 -7.44 -9.73
CA SER A 82 -11.03 -8.45 -10.60
C SER A 82 -12.04 -7.83 -11.56
N LEU A 83 -11.67 -6.72 -12.23
CA LEU A 83 -12.50 -6.19 -13.30
C LEU A 83 -12.14 -6.98 -14.57
N PRO A 84 -13.09 -7.62 -15.27
CA PRO A 84 -12.83 -8.19 -16.58
C PRO A 84 -12.20 -7.14 -17.49
N ASN A 85 -11.43 -7.58 -18.50
CA ASN A 85 -10.66 -6.80 -19.49
C ASN A 85 -11.44 -5.75 -20.32
N GLN A 86 -12.57 -5.25 -19.82
CA GLN A 86 -13.59 -4.46 -20.50
C GLN A 86 -13.81 -3.08 -19.87
N LEU A 87 -12.88 -2.58 -19.06
CA LEU A 87 -12.84 -1.15 -18.77
C LEU A 87 -11.97 -0.46 -19.82
N SER A 88 -12.51 0.61 -20.39
CA SER A 88 -11.76 1.47 -21.29
C SER A 88 -10.47 1.93 -20.59
N ILE A 89 -9.34 1.73 -21.27
CA ILE A 89 -8.05 2.23 -20.79
C ILE A 89 -8.26 3.73 -20.50
N PRO A 90 -7.94 4.20 -19.28
CA PRO A 90 -8.13 5.60 -18.94
C PRO A 90 -7.44 6.50 -19.98
N LYS A 91 -8.10 7.58 -20.39
CA LYS A 91 -7.61 8.51 -21.41
C LYS A 91 -6.32 9.24 -20.99
N GLN A 92 -5.98 9.19 -19.70
CA GLN A 92 -4.77 9.75 -19.10
C GLN A 92 -3.84 8.58 -18.70
N GLU A 93 -2.53 8.73 -18.87
CA GLU A 93 -1.48 7.67 -18.77
C GLU A 93 -1.31 6.98 -17.38
N TYR A 94 -2.36 6.89 -16.56
CA TYR A 94 -2.36 6.19 -15.28
C TYR A 94 -3.01 4.79 -15.39
N ASN A 95 -2.52 3.79 -14.66
CA ASN A 95 -3.19 2.49 -14.56
C ASN A 95 -4.64 2.67 -14.05
N ALA A 96 -5.58 1.85 -14.54
CA ALA A 96 -6.98 1.83 -14.12
C ALA A 96 -7.16 1.84 -12.59
N TYR A 97 -6.27 1.17 -11.85
CA TYR A 97 -6.28 1.20 -10.38
C TYR A 97 -6.06 2.61 -9.80
N HIS A 98 -5.06 3.35 -10.28
CA HIS A 98 -4.80 4.70 -9.78
C HIS A 98 -5.94 5.65 -10.12
N HIS A 99 -6.58 5.44 -11.27
CA HIS A 99 -7.75 6.23 -11.67
C HIS A 99 -8.97 5.96 -10.79
N THR A 100 -9.30 4.70 -10.52
CA THR A 100 -10.42 4.35 -9.63
C THR A 100 -10.15 4.81 -8.19
N LYS A 101 -8.90 4.71 -7.73
CA LYS A 101 -8.50 5.24 -6.43
C LYS A 101 -8.65 6.76 -6.34
N ALA A 102 -8.22 7.49 -7.36
CA ALA A 102 -8.40 8.95 -7.41
C ALA A 102 -9.88 9.37 -7.46
N ILE A 103 -10.76 8.56 -8.07
CA ILE A 103 -12.22 8.79 -8.01
C ILE A 103 -12.73 8.53 -6.58
N ALA A 104 -12.35 7.42 -5.97
CA ALA A 104 -12.74 7.08 -4.61
C ALA A 104 -12.32 8.18 -3.62
N GLU A 105 -11.11 8.72 -3.75
CA GLU A 105 -10.57 9.82 -2.95
C GLU A 105 -11.36 11.13 -3.11
N LYS A 106 -11.95 11.38 -4.29
CA LYS A 106 -12.84 12.53 -4.50
C LYS A 106 -14.22 12.32 -3.90
N LEU A 107 -14.70 11.09 -3.86
CA LEU A 107 -16.02 10.74 -3.33
C LEU A 107 -16.02 10.64 -1.80
N VAL A 108 -14.91 10.17 -1.23
CA VAL A 108 -14.70 10.00 0.21
C VAL A 108 -13.39 10.71 0.58
N PRO A 109 -13.43 11.99 1.00
CA PRO A 109 -12.25 12.67 1.51
C PRO A 109 -11.79 12.00 2.81
N GLY A 110 -10.66 11.29 2.76
CA GLY A 110 -10.13 10.49 3.86
C GLY A 110 -8.65 10.16 3.67
N GLN A 111 -8.08 9.43 4.62
CA GLN A 111 -6.63 9.19 4.71
C GLN A 111 -6.05 8.40 3.54
N ASN A 112 -4.96 8.91 2.97
CA ASN A 112 -4.26 8.26 1.88
C ASN A 112 -3.13 7.40 2.41
N VAL A 113 -3.18 6.12 2.07
CA VAL A 113 -1.98 5.30 2.09
C VAL A 113 -1.85 4.59 0.74
N SER A 114 -0.77 4.94 0.04
CA SER A 114 -0.28 4.21 -1.12
C SER A 114 0.70 3.14 -0.62
N MET A 115 0.23 1.90 -0.50
CA MET A 115 1.02 0.82 0.08
C MET A 115 1.75 0.00 -0.98
N ILE A 116 3.04 -0.25 -0.75
CA ILE A 116 4.02 -0.80 -1.70
C ILE A 116 4.11 -2.33 -1.55
N ASN A 117 2.98 -3.03 -1.51
CA ASN A 117 3.01 -4.48 -1.19
C ASN A 117 3.47 -5.33 -2.38
N ARG A 118 3.18 -4.86 -3.60
CA ARG A 118 3.39 -5.64 -4.82
C ARG A 118 4.80 -5.55 -5.39
N TRP A 119 5.59 -4.59 -4.93
CA TRP A 119 6.94 -4.35 -5.46
C TRP A 119 7.98 -5.27 -4.82
N ILE A 120 7.88 -5.55 -3.51
CA ILE A 120 8.80 -6.46 -2.81
C ILE A 120 8.74 -7.87 -3.43
N TRP A 121 7.55 -8.39 -3.73
CA TRP A 121 7.38 -9.68 -4.42
C TRP A 121 8.00 -9.69 -5.82
N GLN A 122 7.87 -8.59 -6.58
CA GLN A 122 8.51 -8.49 -7.90
C GLN A 122 10.02 -8.42 -7.79
N MET A 123 10.56 -7.77 -6.75
CA MET A 123 12.00 -7.77 -6.48
C MET A 123 12.49 -9.16 -6.10
N ALA A 124 11.78 -9.89 -5.23
CA ALA A 124 12.11 -11.26 -4.89
C ALA A 124 12.14 -12.17 -6.13
N GLN A 125 11.13 -12.07 -7.01
CA GLN A 125 11.13 -12.79 -8.29
C GLN A 125 12.30 -12.38 -9.19
N ALA A 126 12.63 -11.08 -9.26
CA ALA A 126 13.78 -10.62 -10.03
C ALA A 126 15.10 -11.16 -9.48
N PHE A 127 15.22 -11.28 -8.15
CA PHE A 127 16.37 -11.88 -7.47
C PHE A 127 16.49 -13.38 -7.77
N GLU A 128 15.40 -14.14 -7.62
CA GLU A 128 15.35 -15.57 -7.96
C GLU A 128 15.71 -15.83 -9.43
N ASN A 129 15.24 -14.96 -10.33
CA ASN A 129 15.55 -15.02 -11.76
C ASN A 129 16.95 -14.50 -12.12
N GLY A 130 17.73 -14.01 -11.15
CA GLY A 130 19.08 -13.46 -11.36
C GLY A 130 19.11 -12.16 -12.17
N GLN A 131 18.01 -11.42 -12.22
CA GLN A 131 17.84 -10.16 -12.95
C GLN A 131 18.10 -8.91 -12.08
N HIS A 132 18.55 -9.11 -10.83
CA HIS A 132 18.77 -8.04 -9.85
C HIS A 132 19.99 -7.16 -10.12
N ASN A 133 20.76 -7.44 -11.18
CA ASN A 133 21.93 -6.66 -11.59
C ASN A 133 21.62 -5.59 -12.65
N ILE A 134 20.36 -5.40 -13.04
CA ILE A 134 19.96 -4.43 -14.06
C ILE A 134 19.41 -3.17 -13.38
N GLN A 135 20.06 -2.03 -13.65
CA GLN A 135 19.64 -0.71 -13.18
C GLN A 135 19.15 0.13 -14.36
N ILE A 136 18.09 0.92 -14.16
CA ILE A 136 17.55 1.86 -15.14
C ILE A 136 17.85 3.28 -14.66
N GLY A 137 18.56 4.04 -15.48
CA GLY A 137 18.93 5.43 -15.16
C GLY A 137 20.08 5.53 -14.15
N ASN A 138 20.38 6.76 -13.76
CA ASN A 138 21.54 7.12 -12.94
C ASN A 138 21.30 7.04 -11.42
N ASN A 139 20.17 6.50 -10.97
CA ASN A 139 19.80 6.42 -9.56
C ASN A 139 19.78 7.78 -8.82
N ALA A 140 19.46 8.87 -9.54
CA ALA A 140 19.37 10.19 -8.92
C ALA A 140 17.97 10.55 -8.40
N ASN A 141 16.99 9.65 -8.58
CA ASN A 141 15.60 9.90 -8.21
C ASN A 141 15.31 9.39 -6.79
N PRO A 142 15.06 10.29 -5.81
CA PRO A 142 14.65 9.87 -4.48
C PRO A 142 13.21 9.40 -4.48
N VAL A 143 12.98 8.31 -3.73
CA VAL A 143 11.68 7.71 -3.48
C VAL A 143 11.56 7.47 -1.98
N ASP A 144 10.39 7.80 -1.43
CA ASP A 144 10.08 7.58 -0.03
C ASP A 144 9.11 6.41 0.10
N TYR A 145 9.53 5.40 0.84
CA TYR A 145 8.80 4.16 1.02
C TYR A 145 8.04 4.20 2.35
N ALA A 146 6.97 3.41 2.45
CA ALA A 146 6.16 3.33 3.67
C ALA A 146 6.16 1.90 4.19
N TYR A 147 6.64 1.72 5.43
CA TYR A 147 6.56 0.43 6.12
C TYR A 147 5.12 0.16 6.56
N ALA A 148 4.69 -1.09 6.41
CA ALA A 148 3.32 -1.51 6.65
C ALA A 148 2.84 -1.26 8.08
N GLY A 149 3.68 -1.57 9.06
CA GLY A 149 3.38 -1.36 10.47
C GLY A 149 3.29 0.12 10.82
N ASN A 150 4.16 0.97 10.27
CA ASN A 150 4.11 2.42 10.46
C ASN A 150 2.81 3.02 9.90
N VAL A 151 2.45 2.56 8.71
CA VAL A 151 1.19 2.92 8.08
C VAL A 151 -0.01 2.51 8.94
N ALA A 152 -0.01 1.29 9.45
CA ALA A 152 -1.08 0.83 10.32
C ALA A 152 -1.16 1.65 11.63
N TYR A 153 -0.01 1.94 12.23
CA TYR A 153 0.10 2.77 13.42
C TYR A 153 -0.49 4.17 13.20
N VAL A 154 -0.20 4.79 12.05
CA VAL A 154 -0.81 6.07 11.67
C VAL A 154 -2.34 5.99 11.63
N HIS A 155 -2.92 4.92 11.07
CA HIS A 155 -4.39 4.79 11.02
C HIS A 155 -4.97 4.72 12.43
N VAL A 156 -4.31 4.02 13.35
CA VAL A 156 -4.75 3.98 14.75
C VAL A 156 -4.69 5.37 15.38
N LEU A 157 -3.57 6.08 15.25
CA LEU A 157 -3.43 7.46 15.75
C LEU A 157 -4.48 8.39 15.16
N ALA A 158 -4.76 8.24 13.89
CA ALA A 158 -5.80 8.96 13.19
C ALA A 158 -7.20 8.71 13.76
N GLY A 159 -7.54 7.45 14.03
CA GLY A 159 -8.81 7.10 14.68
C GLY A 159 -8.91 7.72 16.08
N GLU A 160 -7.84 7.68 16.86
CA GLU A 160 -7.80 8.29 18.20
C GLU A 160 -7.97 9.81 18.14
N GLN A 161 -7.32 10.49 17.18
CA GLN A 161 -7.48 11.92 16.97
C GLN A 161 -8.84 12.29 16.41
N LEU A 162 -9.47 11.42 15.61
CA LEU A 162 -10.82 11.64 15.13
C LEU A 162 -11.83 11.61 16.29
N LEU A 163 -11.65 10.73 17.27
CA LEU A 163 -12.50 10.68 18.46
C LEU A 163 -12.22 11.83 19.45
N SER A 164 -10.95 12.21 19.61
CA SER A 164 -10.55 13.20 20.62
C SER A 164 -10.62 14.65 20.11
N ASN A 165 -10.30 14.87 18.83
CA ASN A 165 -10.09 16.17 18.19
C ASN A 165 -10.69 16.18 16.76
N SER A 166 -11.94 15.73 16.63
CA SER A 166 -12.64 15.59 15.34
C SER A 166 -12.53 16.85 14.46
N ASP A 167 -12.71 18.04 15.04
CA ASP A 167 -12.70 19.33 14.33
C ASP A 167 -11.43 19.60 13.51
N LYS A 168 -10.30 18.99 13.88
CA LYS A 168 -9.01 19.20 13.21
C LYS A 168 -8.65 18.13 12.19
N VAL A 169 -9.23 16.93 12.29
CA VAL A 169 -8.81 15.74 11.53
C VAL A 169 -9.92 15.23 10.61
N ALA A 170 -11.18 15.50 10.92
CA ALA A 170 -12.31 15.08 10.10
C ALA A 170 -12.24 15.72 8.71
N GLY A 171 -12.34 14.90 7.67
CA GLY A 171 -12.28 15.34 6.27
C GLY A 171 -10.88 15.69 5.77
N GLU A 172 -9.86 15.61 6.63
CA GLU A 172 -8.48 15.90 6.23
C GLU A 172 -7.81 14.70 5.54
N MET A 173 -7.12 15.00 4.46
CA MET A 173 -6.32 14.03 3.71
C MET A 173 -4.83 14.14 4.10
N PHE A 174 -4.17 13.00 4.25
CA PHE A 174 -2.77 12.94 4.69
C PHE A 174 -1.93 12.09 3.74
N PHE A 175 -0.72 12.57 3.42
CA PHE A 175 0.30 11.74 2.79
C PHE A 175 1.13 11.07 3.89
N MET A 176 1.37 9.76 3.73
CA MET A 176 2.10 8.96 4.71
C MET A 176 3.25 8.21 4.04
N THR A 177 4.44 8.41 4.60
CA THR A 177 5.70 7.77 4.22
C THR A 177 6.57 7.58 5.47
N ASN A 178 7.71 6.89 5.35
CA ASN A 178 8.68 6.78 6.44
C ASN A 178 9.55 8.05 6.62
N SER A 179 9.41 9.07 5.74
CA SER A 179 10.27 10.27 5.75
C SER A 179 11.77 9.99 5.65
N GLN A 180 12.11 8.90 4.99
CA GLN A 180 13.47 8.47 4.76
C GLN A 180 13.67 8.31 3.24
N PRO A 181 13.61 9.41 2.48
CA PRO A 181 13.75 9.34 1.03
C PRO A 181 15.12 8.80 0.68
N MET A 182 15.14 7.75 -0.15
CA MET A 182 16.36 7.15 -0.64
C MET A 182 16.30 6.97 -2.15
N PRO A 183 17.46 6.93 -2.84
CA PRO A 183 17.48 6.62 -4.26
C PRO A 183 16.78 5.30 -4.56
N GLN A 184 16.04 5.26 -5.68
CA GLN A 184 15.26 4.09 -6.09
C GLN A 184 16.07 2.79 -6.02
N TRP A 185 17.27 2.76 -6.60
CA TRP A 185 18.09 1.55 -6.67
C TRP A 185 18.81 1.23 -5.37
N ASP A 186 19.03 2.20 -4.49
CA ASP A 186 19.58 1.95 -3.15
C ASP A 186 18.60 1.10 -2.33
N PHE A 187 17.30 1.41 -2.42
CA PHE A 187 16.25 0.58 -1.83
C PHE A 187 16.22 -0.83 -2.41
N HIS A 188 16.35 -0.98 -3.73
CA HIS A 188 16.38 -2.32 -4.37
C HIS A 188 17.56 -3.13 -3.85
N GLN A 189 18.74 -2.51 -3.74
CA GLN A 189 19.92 -3.18 -3.22
C GLN A 189 19.80 -3.54 -1.74
N LEU A 190 19.13 -2.71 -0.94
CA LEU A 190 18.80 -3.02 0.45
C LEU A 190 17.96 -4.30 0.53
N VAL A 191 16.89 -4.39 -0.28
CA VAL A 191 16.03 -5.58 -0.34
C VAL A 191 16.80 -6.81 -0.82
N PHE A 192 17.58 -6.70 -1.90
CA PHE A 192 18.37 -7.82 -2.41
C PHE A 192 19.40 -8.32 -1.40
N ARG A 193 20.03 -7.42 -0.64
CA ARG A 193 20.97 -7.79 0.42
C ARG A 193 20.28 -8.61 1.52
N GLU A 194 19.08 -8.21 1.96
CA GLU A 194 18.31 -8.98 2.95
C GLU A 194 17.81 -10.33 2.39
N LEU A 195 17.58 -10.43 1.07
CA LEU A 195 17.30 -11.71 0.39
C LEU A 195 18.53 -12.62 0.23
N GLY A 196 19.71 -12.20 0.71
CA GLY A 196 20.94 -12.98 0.67
C GLY A 196 21.85 -12.68 -0.53
N ASP A 197 21.65 -11.54 -1.20
CA ASP A 197 22.55 -11.12 -2.27
C ASP A 197 23.93 -10.73 -1.73
N ASN A 198 24.88 -11.66 -1.86
CA ASN A 198 26.29 -11.44 -1.60
C ASN A 198 27.04 -10.94 -2.85
N SER A 199 26.30 -10.57 -3.91
CA SER A 199 26.90 -10.47 -5.22
C SER A 199 27.76 -9.21 -5.39
N LEU A 200 29.06 -9.43 -5.66
CA LEU A 200 29.98 -8.45 -6.23
C LEU A 200 29.68 -8.18 -7.72
N LYS A 201 28.49 -8.55 -8.20
CA LYS A 201 28.13 -8.47 -9.62
C LYS A 201 28.10 -7.01 -10.04
N LYS A 202 28.76 -6.71 -11.16
CA LYS A 202 28.74 -5.36 -11.73
C LYS A 202 27.31 -5.03 -12.18
N ILE A 203 26.77 -3.97 -11.61
CA ILE A 203 25.46 -3.42 -12.00
C ILE A 203 25.54 -2.95 -13.47
N VAL A 204 24.63 -3.44 -14.30
CA VAL A 204 24.45 -3.02 -15.69
C VAL A 204 23.46 -1.87 -15.71
N VAL A 205 23.99 -0.66 -15.93
CA VAL A 205 23.17 0.55 -16.01
C VAL A 205 22.67 0.75 -17.44
N LEU A 206 21.35 0.69 -17.62
CA LEU A 206 20.67 0.98 -18.86
C LEU A 206 20.20 2.44 -18.87
N PRO A 207 20.56 3.25 -19.89
CA PRO A 207 20.09 4.63 -19.95
C PRO A 207 18.57 4.68 -20.19
N HIS A 208 17.91 5.69 -19.62
CA HIS A 208 16.46 5.83 -19.64
C HIS A 208 15.88 5.76 -21.08
N TRP A 209 16.47 6.50 -22.03
CA TRP A 209 16.00 6.53 -23.41
C TRP A 209 16.01 5.15 -24.08
N LEU A 210 17.03 4.32 -23.81
CA LEU A 210 17.14 2.98 -24.38
C LEU A 210 16.04 2.08 -23.82
N ARG A 211 15.81 2.16 -22.51
CA ARG A 211 14.76 1.37 -21.86
C ARG A 211 13.36 1.78 -22.34
N MET A 212 13.14 3.07 -22.62
CA MET A 212 11.90 3.57 -23.21
C MET A 212 11.66 3.00 -24.62
N ILE A 213 12.68 2.92 -25.47
CA ILE A 213 12.56 2.30 -26.80
C ILE A 213 12.19 0.81 -26.68
N MET A 214 12.88 0.08 -25.80
CA MET A 214 12.57 -1.35 -25.56
C MET A 214 11.14 -1.54 -25.08
N ALA A 215 10.67 -0.69 -24.16
CA ALA A 215 9.31 -0.73 -23.65
C ALA A 215 8.27 -0.41 -24.73
N THR A 216 8.55 0.56 -25.60
CA THR A 216 7.67 0.90 -26.73
C THR A 216 7.52 -0.27 -27.70
N ILE A 217 8.63 -0.94 -28.04
CA ILE A 217 8.62 -2.12 -28.92
C ILE A 217 7.83 -3.26 -28.26
N ALA A 218 8.06 -3.48 -26.96
CA ALA A 218 7.35 -4.49 -26.17
C ALA A 218 5.83 -4.24 -26.14
N GLU A 219 5.39 -3.00 -25.94
CA GLU A 219 3.98 -2.62 -25.96
C GLU A 219 3.36 -2.77 -27.35
N LEU A 220 4.06 -2.43 -28.42
CA LEU A 220 3.60 -2.65 -29.79
C LEU A 220 3.43 -4.15 -30.07
N TRP A 221 4.39 -4.97 -29.66
CA TRP A 221 4.31 -6.43 -29.79
C TRP A 221 3.16 -7.03 -28.98
N SER A 222 2.95 -6.53 -27.75
CA SER A 222 1.83 -6.91 -26.89
C SER A 222 0.48 -6.60 -27.55
N LYS A 223 0.34 -5.42 -28.17
CA LYS A 223 -0.88 -5.05 -28.91
C LYS A 223 -1.16 -5.96 -30.11
N ILE A 224 -0.11 -6.42 -30.80
CA ILE A 224 -0.23 -7.31 -31.95
C ILE A 224 -0.57 -8.74 -31.53
N THR A 225 0.08 -9.24 -30.47
CA THR A 225 -0.01 -10.66 -30.06
C THR A 225 -1.03 -10.92 -28.96
N GLY A 226 -1.54 -9.89 -28.29
CA GLY A 226 -2.38 -10.00 -27.10
C GLY A 226 -1.64 -10.52 -25.86
N THR A 227 -0.31 -10.69 -25.93
CA THR A 227 0.48 -11.21 -24.81
C THR A 227 0.76 -10.11 -23.78
N LEU A 228 0.68 -10.44 -22.49
CA LEU A 228 1.05 -9.51 -21.43
C LEU A 228 2.57 -9.40 -21.34
N VAL A 229 3.09 -8.19 -21.41
CA VAL A 229 4.53 -7.92 -21.31
C VAL A 229 4.80 -7.15 -20.02
N ASN A 230 5.79 -7.61 -19.24
CA ASN A 230 6.16 -7.00 -17.97
C ASN A 230 6.87 -5.64 -18.13
N LEU A 231 7.44 -5.37 -19.30
CA LEU A 231 8.14 -4.12 -19.62
C LEU A 231 7.20 -3.15 -20.34
N MET A 232 6.57 -2.26 -19.58
CA MET A 232 5.73 -1.17 -20.10
C MET A 232 6.45 0.17 -20.00
N CYS A 233 6.10 1.11 -20.86
CA CYS A 233 6.58 2.49 -20.83
C CYS A 233 6.23 3.15 -19.49
N PHE A 234 5.05 2.84 -18.95
CA PHE A 234 4.63 3.26 -17.62
C PHE A 234 5.61 2.82 -16.54
N THR A 235 6.04 1.56 -16.53
CA THR A 235 7.00 1.04 -15.53
C THR A 235 8.33 1.78 -15.60
N VAL A 236 8.83 2.08 -16.80
CA VAL A 236 10.09 2.82 -16.98
C VAL A 236 9.96 4.27 -16.49
N LYS A 237 8.89 4.96 -16.88
CA LYS A 237 8.58 6.31 -16.37
C LYS A 237 8.46 6.30 -14.84
N PHE A 238 7.72 5.36 -14.28
CA PHE A 238 7.47 5.26 -12.85
C PHE A 238 8.76 5.05 -12.04
N VAL A 239 9.59 4.07 -12.42
CA VAL A 239 10.85 3.72 -11.73
C VAL A 239 11.90 4.84 -11.79
N THR A 240 11.84 5.69 -12.82
CA THR A 240 12.78 6.83 -12.98
C THR A 240 12.22 8.16 -12.46
N SER A 241 10.98 8.17 -11.98
CA SER A 241 10.34 9.38 -11.44
C SER A 241 10.74 9.61 -9.99
N VAL A 242 10.71 10.87 -9.56
CA VAL A 242 10.90 11.27 -8.16
C VAL A 242 9.57 11.10 -7.40
N GLN A 243 9.59 10.38 -6.28
CA GLN A 243 8.38 10.00 -5.55
C GLN A 243 8.58 10.12 -4.03
N TRP A 244 8.72 11.35 -3.54
CA TRP A 244 8.72 11.62 -2.10
C TRP A 244 7.65 12.66 -1.78
N TYR A 245 7.13 12.61 -0.56
CA TYR A 245 5.98 13.41 -0.15
C TYR A 245 6.28 14.14 1.17
N ASN A 246 5.67 15.30 1.35
CA ASN A 246 5.74 16.03 2.61
C ASN A 246 4.70 15.48 3.59
N ILE A 247 5.15 15.02 4.76
CA ILE A 247 4.28 14.47 5.82
C ILE A 247 4.11 15.41 7.03
N ASP A 248 4.50 16.68 6.92
CA ASP A 248 4.47 17.65 8.04
C ASP A 248 3.04 17.88 8.56
N LYS A 249 2.03 17.64 7.72
CA LYS A 249 0.63 17.65 8.14
C LYS A 249 0.31 16.51 9.09
N ALA A 250 0.79 15.30 8.80
CA ALA A 250 0.62 14.12 9.65
C ALA A 250 1.32 14.31 10.99
N ARG A 251 2.57 14.79 10.97
CA ARG A 251 3.33 15.10 12.19
C ARG A 251 2.60 16.08 13.10
N ARG A 252 2.07 17.17 12.54
CA ARG A 252 1.42 18.25 13.31
C ARG A 252 0.05 17.88 13.85
N LEU A 253 -0.77 17.17 13.07
CA LEU A 253 -2.16 16.90 13.44
C LEU A 253 -2.35 15.56 14.14
N LEU A 254 -1.51 14.56 13.81
CA LEU A 254 -1.62 13.21 14.36
C LEU A 254 -0.54 12.89 15.40
N ASN A 255 0.41 13.81 15.63
CA ASN A 255 1.60 13.56 16.44
C ASN A 255 2.36 12.30 16.02
N TYR A 256 2.34 12.03 14.70
CA TYR A 256 2.99 10.85 14.15
C TYR A 256 4.49 11.10 13.96
N ASP A 257 5.28 10.11 14.38
CA ASP A 257 6.66 9.93 13.96
C ASP A 257 6.85 8.46 13.61
N SER A 258 7.78 8.14 12.70
CA SER A 258 7.96 6.77 12.18
C SER A 258 8.71 5.90 13.19
N PRO A 259 8.04 4.96 13.89
CA PRO A 259 8.71 4.18 14.94
C PRO A 259 9.72 3.19 14.37
N VAL A 260 9.41 2.58 13.23
CA VAL A 260 10.27 1.58 12.57
C VAL A 260 10.97 2.23 11.38
N SER A 261 12.29 2.08 11.29
CA SER A 261 13.05 2.60 10.14
C SER A 261 12.79 1.77 8.88
N LEU A 262 13.13 2.29 7.72
CA LEU A 262 12.96 1.53 6.48
C LEU A 262 13.85 0.28 6.43
N GLU A 263 15.07 0.35 6.96
CA GLU A 263 16.00 -0.79 7.03
C GLU A 263 15.50 -1.91 7.95
N GLU A 264 14.84 -1.55 9.05
CA GLU A 264 14.20 -2.53 9.92
C GLU A 264 12.93 -3.10 9.26
N GLY A 265 12.13 -2.26 8.60
CA GLY A 265 10.90 -2.68 7.93
C GLY A 265 11.10 -3.56 6.69
N VAL A 266 12.32 -3.66 6.15
CA VAL A 266 12.67 -4.55 5.03
C VAL A 266 13.01 -5.97 5.50
N LYS A 267 13.39 -6.15 6.77
CA LYS A 267 13.71 -7.46 7.35
C LYS A 267 12.46 -8.28 7.66
#